data_AF-A0A7S2VSD8-F1
#
_entry.id   AF-A0A7S2VSD8-F1
#
_cell.length_a   1.000
_cell.length_b   1.000
_cell.length_c   1.000
_cell.angle_alpha   90.00
_cell.angle_beta   90.00
_cell.angle_gamma   90.00
#
_symmetry.space_group_name_H-M   'P 1'
#
loop_
_entity.id
_entity.type
_entity.pdbx_description
1 polymer ?
#
loop_
_entity_poly.entity_id
_entity_poly.type
_entity_poly.pdbx_seq_one_letter_code
_entity_poly.pdbx_strand_id
1 'polypeptide(L)'
;FAARSHFWGPSVSATVVRGGGGGEGVPPRDIGHAYNALVFIVDSSDHGAVEGARWQLVELLEDDALDGVPLLVLAGEQDAPRALTIPRLAEALGLPSVWGRRWSIQGASAKDDLCE
;
A
#
# COMPACT_ATOMS: atom_id res chain seq x y z
N PHE A 1 1.36 -13.60 -12.77
CA PHE A 1 1.21 -12.48 -11.81
C PHE A 1 0.17 -11.54 -12.37
N ALA A 2 -0.85 -11.17 -11.58
CA ALA A 2 -1.81 -10.14 -11.96
C ALA A 2 -1.67 -9.01 -10.94
N ALA A 3 -1.38 -7.80 -11.42
CA ALA A 3 -1.33 -6.60 -10.60
C ALA A 3 -2.44 -5.65 -11.04
N ARG A 4 -3.21 -5.12 -10.09
CA ARG A 4 -4.23 -4.09 -10.33
C ARG A 4 -3.82 -2.83 -9.61
N SER A 5 -3.63 -1.74 -10.35
CA SER A 5 -3.24 -0.45 -9.79
C SER A 5 -4.39 0.56 -9.84
N HIS A 6 -4.51 1.36 -8.78
CA HIS A 6 -5.41 2.49 -8.63
C HIS A 6 -4.58 3.76 -8.45
N PHE A 7 -5.01 4.85 -9.08
CA PHE A 7 -4.33 6.13 -9.01
C PHE A 7 -5.34 7.22 -8.61
N TRP A 8 -4.98 8.03 -7.62
CA TRP A 8 -5.76 9.17 -7.15
C TRP A 8 -4.92 10.44 -7.26
N GLY A 9 -4.66 10.84 -8.50
CA GLY A 9 -3.75 11.94 -8.81
C GLY A 9 -2.28 11.51 -8.84
N PRO A 10 -1.35 12.48 -8.88
CA PRO A 10 0.09 12.20 -9.02
C PRO A 10 0.72 11.68 -7.73
N SER A 11 0.14 11.99 -6.58
CA SER A 11 0.73 11.81 -5.26
C SER A 11 0.26 10.53 -4.54
N VAL A 12 -0.77 9.83 -5.05
CA VAL A 12 -1.39 8.69 -4.37
C VAL A 12 -1.67 7.56 -5.35
N SER A 13 -1.20 6.36 -5.03
CA SER A 13 -1.53 5.15 -5.79
C SER A 13 -1.62 3.92 -4.89
N ALA A 14 -2.38 2.92 -5.31
CA ALA A 14 -2.40 1.61 -4.66
C ALA A 14 -2.24 0.51 -5.69
N THR A 15 -1.47 -0.52 -5.37
CA THR A 15 -1.30 -1.69 -6.22
C THR A 15 -1.61 -2.95 -5.41
N VAL A 16 -2.56 -3.72 -5.93
CA VAL A 16 -2.88 -5.05 -5.44
C VAL A 16 -2.04 -6.03 -6.23
N VAL A 17 -1.12 -6.71 -5.55
CA VAL A 17 -0.26 -7.74 -6.14
C VAL A 17 -0.86 -9.10 -5.81
N ARG A 18 -1.37 -9.81 -6.82
CA ARG A 18 -1.83 -11.20 -6.68
C ARG A 18 -0.72 -12.15 -7.13
N GLY A 19 -0.14 -12.84 -6.16
CA GLY A 19 0.76 -13.95 -6.36
C GLY A 19 0.04 -15.21 -6.81
N GLY A 20 0.35 -15.70 -8.01
CA GLY A 20 -0.13 -16.99 -8.48
C GLY A 20 0.83 -18.09 -8.01
N GLY A 21 0.35 -19.01 -7.17
CA GLY A 21 1.02 -20.28 -6.94
C GLY A 21 0.85 -21.17 -8.17
N GLY A 22 1.71 -20.99 -9.17
CA GLY A 22 1.71 -21.74 -10.42
C GLY A 22 3.00 -22.52 -10.59
N GLY A 23 3.21 -23.55 -9.78
CA GLY A 23 4.13 -24.65 -10.11
C GLY A 23 3.32 -25.79 -10.73
N GLU A 24 3.73 -26.24 -11.91
CA GLU A 24 3.16 -27.42 -12.58
C GLU A 24 3.22 -28.63 -11.63
N GLY A 25 2.07 -29.22 -11.28
CA GLY A 25 1.98 -30.41 -10.40
C GLY A 25 1.17 -30.28 -9.11
N VAL A 26 0.55 -29.12 -8.81
CA VAL A 26 -0.31 -28.97 -7.61
C VAL A 26 -1.73 -29.53 -7.87
N PRO A 27 -2.24 -30.45 -7.02
CA PRO A 27 -3.57 -31.03 -7.20
C PRO A 27 -4.68 -29.97 -7.00
N PRO A 28 -5.81 -30.08 -7.74
CA PRO A 28 -6.88 -29.06 -7.77
C PRO A 28 -7.64 -28.85 -6.46
N ARG A 29 -7.27 -29.55 -5.38
CA ARG A 29 -7.87 -29.43 -4.05
C ARG A 29 -7.12 -28.45 -3.13
N ASP A 30 -5.94 -27.99 -3.54
CA ASP A 30 -5.05 -27.07 -2.80
C ASP A 30 -4.67 -25.83 -3.66
N ILE A 31 -5.68 -25.10 -4.15
CA ILE A 31 -5.48 -23.78 -4.79
C ILE A 31 -5.82 -22.62 -3.81
N GLY A 32 -5.72 -22.86 -2.50
CA GLY A 32 -5.60 -21.80 -1.50
C GLY A 32 -4.12 -21.74 -1.15
N HIS A 33 -3.36 -20.68 -1.34
CA HIS A 33 -3.66 -19.29 -1.10
C HIS A 33 -3.02 -18.46 -2.21
N ALA A 34 -3.82 -17.76 -3.01
CA ALA A 34 -3.29 -16.61 -3.73
C ALA A 34 -2.86 -15.60 -2.67
N TYR A 35 -1.55 -15.38 -2.50
CA TYR A 35 -1.10 -14.30 -1.63
C TYR A 35 -1.38 -12.99 -2.36
N ASN A 36 -2.36 -12.27 -1.84
CA ASN A 36 -2.60 -10.89 -2.22
C ASN A 36 -1.77 -10.04 -1.26
N ALA A 37 -1.06 -9.05 -1.78
CA ALA A 37 -0.44 -7.98 -0.99
C ALA A 37 -0.97 -6.65 -1.50
N LEU A 38 -1.33 -5.76 -0.59
CA LEU A 38 -1.77 -4.42 -0.92
C LEU A 38 -0.64 -3.44 -0.63
N VAL A 39 -0.16 -2.75 -1.66
CA VAL A 39 0.85 -1.69 -1.52
C VAL A 39 0.17 -0.35 -1.78
N PHE A 40 0.19 0.56 -0.82
CA PHE A 40 -0.37 1.90 -0.89
C PHE A 40 0.76 2.92 -0.84
N ILE A 41 0.93 3.72 -1.88
CA ILE A 41 2.00 4.69 -2.03
C ILE A 41 1.39 6.09 -1.90
N VAL A 42 1.96 6.91 -1.03
CA VAL A 42 1.55 8.30 -0.83
C VAL A 42 2.77 9.20 -0.68
N ASP A 43 2.77 10.33 -1.40
CA ASP A 43 3.77 11.39 -1.19
C ASP A 43 3.58 12.03 0.19
N SER A 44 4.57 11.88 1.05
CA SER A 44 4.51 12.38 2.42
C SER A 44 4.68 13.90 2.53
N SER A 45 5.13 14.56 1.46
CA SER A 45 5.35 16.01 1.39
C SER A 45 4.11 16.78 0.91
N ASP A 46 3.15 16.10 0.29
CA ASP A 46 1.89 16.64 -0.19
C ASP A 46 0.76 16.42 0.83
N HIS A 47 0.62 17.36 1.77
CA HIS A 47 -0.33 17.25 2.87
C HIS A 47 -1.79 17.24 2.38
N GLY A 48 -2.08 17.88 1.24
CA GLY A 48 -3.42 17.86 0.65
C GLY A 48 -3.76 16.49 0.07
N ALA A 49 -2.79 15.84 -0.57
CA ALA A 49 -2.95 14.46 -1.01
C ALA A 49 -3.11 13.49 0.16
N VAL A 50 -2.37 13.65 1.25
CA VAL A 50 -2.46 12.80 2.45
C VAL A 50 -3.86 12.88 3.10
N GLU A 51 -4.46 14.06 3.18
CA GLU A 51 -5.81 14.23 3.74
C GLU A 51 -6.86 13.48 2.91
N GLY A 52 -6.74 13.53 1.58
CA GLY A 52 -7.57 12.71 0.68
C GLY A 52 -7.29 11.22 0.84
N ALA A 53 -6.00 10.85 0.88
CA ALA A 53 -5.49 9.46 0.84
C ALA A 53 -6.13 8.56 1.89
N ARG A 54 -6.46 9.10 3.07
CA ARG A 54 -7.19 8.38 4.11
C ARG A 54 -8.53 7.82 3.60
N TRP A 55 -9.31 8.63 2.89
CA TRP A 55 -10.62 8.18 2.39
C TRP A 55 -10.49 7.12 1.31
N GLN A 56 -9.52 7.29 0.41
CA GLN A 56 -9.30 6.28 -0.63
C GLN A 56 -8.74 4.98 -0.06
N LEU A 57 -7.93 5.06 0.99
CA LEU A 57 -7.48 3.87 1.71
C LEU A 57 -8.66 3.14 2.35
N VAL A 58 -9.56 3.86 3.05
CA VAL A 58 -10.74 3.24 3.67
C VAL A 58 -11.63 2.58 2.62
N GLU A 59 -11.97 3.28 1.54
CA GLU A 59 -12.78 2.74 0.44
C GLU A 59 -12.14 1.48 -0.18
N LEU A 60 -10.81 1.48 -0.35
CA LEU A 60 -10.09 0.31 -0.85
C LEU A 60 -10.12 -0.85 0.16
N LEU A 61 -10.02 -0.56 1.45
CA LEU A 61 -10.00 -1.56 2.51
C LEU A 61 -11.38 -2.19 2.78
N GLU A 62 -12.46 -1.59 2.30
CA GLU A 62 -13.84 -2.10 2.30
C GLU A 62 -14.11 -3.13 1.18
N ASP A 63 -13.22 -3.28 0.20
CA ASP A 63 -13.34 -4.31 -0.85
C ASP A 63 -13.17 -5.71 -0.23
N ASP A 64 -14.23 -6.53 -0.29
CA ASP A 64 -14.25 -7.92 0.20
C ASP A 64 -13.11 -8.78 -0.38
N ALA A 65 -12.62 -8.46 -1.60
CA ALA A 65 -11.50 -9.17 -2.22
C ALA A 65 -10.15 -8.92 -1.52
N LEU A 66 -10.08 -7.89 -0.66
CA LEU A 66 -8.91 -7.50 0.12
C LEU A 66 -9.06 -7.83 1.60
N ASP A 67 -10.09 -8.58 1.99
CA ASP A 67 -10.23 -9.07 3.36
C ASP A 67 -9.03 -9.97 3.75
N GLY A 68 -8.49 -9.74 4.95
CA GLY A 68 -7.29 -10.44 5.44
C GLY A 68 -5.97 -10.15 4.70
N VAL A 69 -5.97 -9.34 3.65
CA VAL A 69 -4.77 -8.98 2.88
C VAL A 69 -3.88 -8.01 3.67
N PRO A 70 -2.56 -8.28 3.81
CA PRO A 70 -1.65 -7.36 4.47
C PRO A 70 -1.48 -6.07 3.65
N LEU A 71 -1.44 -4.94 4.37
CA LEU A 71 -1.25 -3.60 3.82
C LEU A 71 0.18 -3.11 4.06
N LEU A 72 0.87 -2.70 3.00
CA LEU A 72 2.13 -1.97 3.06
C LEU A 72 1.90 -0.54 2.60
N VAL A 73 2.21 0.43 3.45
CA VAL A 73 2.19 1.85 3.09
C VAL A 73 3.61 2.31 2.80
N LEU A 74 3.84 2.88 1.62
CA LEU A 74 5.09 3.52 1.24
C LEU A 74 4.91 5.03 1.29
N ALA A 75 5.64 5.65 2.21
CA ALA A 75 5.71 7.10 2.36
C ALA A 75 6.77 7.64 1.40
N GLY A 76 6.34 8.14 0.24
CA GLY A 76 7.20 8.73 -0.78
C GLY A 76 7.77 10.08 -0.39
N GLU A 77 8.86 10.48 -1.04
CA GLU A 77 9.52 11.79 -0.89
C GLU A 77 9.88 12.13 0.58
N GLN A 78 10.35 11.14 1.35
CA GLN A 78 10.76 11.35 2.75
C GLN A 78 12.00 12.25 2.90
N ASP A 79 12.70 12.52 1.82
CA ASP A 79 13.81 13.46 1.72
C ASP A 79 13.35 14.93 1.63
N ALA A 80 12.09 15.19 1.30
CA ALA A 80 11.59 16.56 1.20
C ALA A 80 11.51 17.24 2.58
N PRO A 81 11.84 18.55 2.67
CA PRO A 81 11.80 19.28 3.94
C PRO A 81 10.39 19.43 4.54
N ARG A 82 9.33 19.14 3.75
CA ARG A 82 7.93 19.17 4.19
C ARG A 82 7.34 17.77 4.40
N ALA A 83 8.14 16.72 4.25
CA ALA A 83 7.70 15.35 4.45
C ALA A 83 7.18 15.12 5.86
N LEU A 84 6.02 14.48 5.97
CA LEU A 84 5.51 14.00 7.25
C LEU A 84 6.39 12.87 7.76
N THR A 85 6.66 12.86 9.06
CA THR A 85 7.32 11.71 9.68
C THR A 85 6.41 10.48 9.60
N ILE A 86 7.02 9.30 9.53
CA ILE A 86 6.30 8.01 9.52
C ILE A 86 5.15 7.91 10.55
N PRO A 87 5.36 8.23 11.85
CA PRO A 87 4.26 8.16 12.82
C PRO A 87 3.14 9.17 12.52
N ARG A 88 3.47 10.37 12.04
CA ARG A 88 2.47 11.40 11.67
C ARG A 88 1.66 11.00 10.45
N LEU A 89 2.32 10.41 9.46
CA LEU A 89 1.64 9.90 8.28
C LEU A 89 0.73 8.71 8.62
N ALA A 90 1.17 7.81 9.50
CA ALA A 90 0.34 6.70 9.98
C ALA A 90 -0.92 7.20 10.71
N GLU A 91 -0.79 8.23 11.55
CA GLU A 91 -1.92 8.92 12.19
C GLU A 91 -2.85 9.55 11.14
N ALA A 92 -2.30 10.29 10.18
CA ALA A 92 -3.06 10.99 9.15
C ALA A 92 -3.86 10.03 8.24
N LEU A 93 -3.29 8.88 7.91
CA LEU A 93 -3.95 7.81 7.14
C LEU A 93 -4.92 6.98 7.97
N GLY A 94 -4.93 7.12 9.30
CA GLY A 94 -5.78 6.34 10.19
C GLY A 94 -5.38 4.86 10.32
N LEU A 95 -4.10 4.53 10.10
CA LEU A 95 -3.61 3.14 10.21
C LEU A 95 -3.83 2.50 11.59
N PRO A 96 -3.73 3.21 12.73
CA PRO A 96 -4.05 2.64 14.04
C PRO A 96 -5.50 2.15 14.18
N SER A 97 -6.41 2.66 13.35
CA SER A 97 -7.82 2.22 13.29
C SER A 97 -8.05 1.06 12.31
N VAL A 98 -7.00 0.54 11.66
CA VAL A 98 -7.14 -0.64 10.80
C VAL A 98 -7.07 -1.89 11.69
N TRP A 99 -8.21 -2.54 11.88
CA TRP A 99 -8.34 -3.80 12.61
C TRP A 99 -8.52 -4.98 11.64
N GLY A 100 -8.18 -6.20 12.08
CA GLY A 100 -8.40 -7.43 11.30
C GLY A 100 -7.36 -7.75 10.23
N ARG A 101 -6.37 -6.87 9.98
CA ARG A 101 -5.25 -7.13 9.07
C ARG A 101 -3.94 -6.57 9.61
N ARG A 102 -2.81 -7.13 9.15
CA ARG A 102 -1.48 -6.57 9.44
C ARG A 102 -1.21 -5.40 8.50
N TRP A 103 -0.64 -4.33 9.05
CA TRP A 103 -0.16 -3.21 8.26
C TRP A 103 1.27 -2.84 8.67
N SER A 104 2.01 -2.25 7.73
CA SER A 104 3.32 -1.66 7.97
C SER A 104 3.45 -0.40 7.15
N ILE A 105 4.26 0.54 7.63
CA ILE A 105 4.58 1.78 6.91
C ILE A 105 6.11 1.91 6.80
N GLN A 106 6.59 2.24 5.61
CA GLN A 106 8.01 2.42 5.33
C GLN A 106 8.23 3.73 4.57
N GLY A 107 9.30 4.44 4.94
CA GLY A 107 9.78 5.57 4.16
C GLY A 107 10.43 5.10 2.88
N ALA A 108 10.08 5.71 1.77
CA ALA A 108 10.70 5.51 0.48
C ALA A 108 11.08 6.88 -0.10
N SER A 109 12.32 7.00 -0.56
CA SER A 109 12.78 8.14 -1.35
C SER A 109 13.04 7.61 -2.74
N ALA A 110 12.38 8.18 -3.76
CA ALA A 110 12.66 7.81 -5.15
C ALA A 110 14.00 8.39 -5.64
N LYS A 111 14.73 9.14 -4.79
CA LYS A 111 16.03 9.73 -5.12
C LYS A 111 17.25 8.90 -4.72
N ASP A 112 17.06 7.77 -4.02
CA ASP A 112 18.18 6.94 -3.53
C ASP A 112 18.59 5.78 -4.46
N ASP A 113 18.16 5.79 -5.74
CA ASP A 113 18.60 4.80 -6.75
C ASP A 113 19.26 5.45 -7.99
N LEU A 114 19.79 6.67 -7.87
CA LEU A 114 20.66 7.30 -8.89
C LEU A 114 21.83 8.09 -8.26
N CYS A 115 22.63 7.43 -7.44
CA CYS A 115 24.04 7.74 -7.08
C CYS A 115 24.45 6.66 -6.05
N GLU A 116 25.34 5.69 -6.28
CA GLU A 116 26.50 5.54 -7.19
C GLU A 116 26.56 4.14 -7.82
#